data_AF-A0A3P7LD94-F1
#
_entry.id   AF-A0A3P7LD94-F1
#
_cell.length_a   1.000
_cell.length_b   1.000
_cell.length_c   1.000
_cell.angle_alpha   90.00
_cell.angle_beta   90.00
_cell.angle_gamma   90.00
#
_symmetry.space_group_name_H-M   'P 1'
#
loop_
_entity.id
_entity.type
_entity.pdbx_description
1 polymer ?
#
loop_
_entity_poly.entity_id
_entity_poly.type
_entity_poly.pdbx_seq_one_letter_code
_entity_poly.pdbx_strand_id
1 'polypeptide(L)'
;MVAVPKVTETSKKGLDFPKVELHLHLDGSVRFSTLLELSLGKGVPIKGAVTVEDMKRALITHEPANLAKVLEAFDLLLPVIRGDAEAIERIAYEMCEDQAANGVIYFEGRYSPQLLVAPGGEVVNLPFTFYPLTSTGVVEAVKRGFDRGEADFGVKARSIVCCIRGLHQYADDVLRIATECKHLGVVAVDVAGSAHGADEQYEPEVVHMF
;
A
#
# COMPACT_ATOMS: atom_id res chain seq x y z
N MET A 1 23.41 -3.11 17.56
CA MET A 1 23.01 -3.60 16.23
C MET A 1 22.43 -5.00 16.40
N VAL A 2 21.15 -5.19 16.12
CA VAL A 2 20.58 -6.53 16.00
C VAL A 2 21.14 -7.12 14.71
N ALA A 3 21.83 -8.25 14.78
CA ALA A 3 22.36 -8.90 13.58
C ALA A 3 21.17 -9.35 12.72
N VAL A 4 21.08 -8.85 11.48
CA VAL A 4 20.09 -9.33 10.51
C VAL A 4 20.48 -10.76 10.13
N PRO A 5 19.61 -11.76 10.33
CA PRO A 5 19.90 -13.13 9.93
C PRO A 5 20.17 -13.19 8.43
N LYS A 6 21.25 -13.85 8.01
CA LYS A 6 21.48 -14.09 6.59
C LYS A 6 20.50 -15.13 6.09
N VAL A 7 19.78 -14.82 5.02
CA VAL A 7 18.99 -15.81 4.28
C VAL A 7 19.97 -16.76 3.60
N THR A 8 19.96 -18.03 4.01
CA THR A 8 20.79 -19.12 3.46
C THR A 8 19.92 -20.10 2.70
N GLU A 9 20.52 -20.96 1.88
CA GLU A 9 19.78 -22.06 1.23
C GLU A 9 19.13 -23.00 2.26
N THR A 10 19.78 -23.20 3.41
CA THR A 10 19.21 -23.97 4.53
C THR A 10 17.96 -23.29 5.09
N SER A 11 18.01 -21.97 5.34
CA SER A 11 16.85 -21.25 5.86
C SER A 11 15.73 -21.16 4.82
N LYS A 12 16.05 -21.03 3.53
CA LYS A 12 15.05 -21.07 2.45
C LYS A 12 14.33 -22.41 2.43
N LYS A 13 15.07 -23.53 2.39
CA LYS A 13 14.49 -24.88 2.43
C LYS A 13 13.68 -25.14 3.69
N GLY A 14 14.18 -24.71 4.86
CA GLY A 14 13.47 -24.84 6.13
C GLY A 14 12.19 -24.01 6.21
N LEU A 15 12.07 -22.98 5.38
CA LEU A 15 10.89 -22.13 5.25
C LEU A 15 10.15 -22.37 3.93
N ASP A 16 10.34 -23.49 3.25
CA ASP A 16 9.62 -23.80 2.00
C ASP A 16 8.28 -24.48 2.31
N PHE A 17 7.31 -23.67 2.73
CA PHE A 17 5.95 -24.11 3.08
C PHE A 17 4.93 -22.99 2.84
N PRO A 18 3.63 -23.30 2.64
CA PRO A 18 2.58 -22.31 2.41
C PRO A 18 2.46 -21.27 3.52
N LYS A 19 2.41 -19.99 3.16
CA LYS A 19 2.38 -18.87 4.11
C LYS A 19 1.08 -18.09 4.04
N VAL A 20 0.80 -17.41 5.13
CA VAL A 20 -0.28 -16.43 5.25
C VAL A 20 0.33 -15.11 5.73
N GLU A 21 -0.01 -14.01 5.06
CA GLU A 21 0.48 -12.68 5.40
C GLU A 21 -0.68 -11.71 5.69
N LEU A 22 -0.84 -11.33 6.96
CA LEU A 22 -1.99 -10.55 7.42
C LEU A 22 -1.66 -9.07 7.69
N HIS A 23 -0.41 -8.66 7.43
CA HIS A 23 0.05 -7.29 7.68
C HIS A 23 1.02 -6.85 6.58
N LEU A 24 0.46 -6.39 5.47
CA LEU A 24 1.21 -5.95 4.30
C LEU A 24 0.59 -4.67 3.72
N HIS A 25 1.34 -3.57 3.72
CA HIS A 25 0.87 -2.29 3.19
C HIS A 25 1.01 -2.23 1.67
N LEU A 26 -0.07 -2.02 0.92
CA LEU A 26 -0.04 -1.93 -0.55
C LEU A 26 0.89 -0.82 -1.04
N ASP A 27 0.73 0.37 -0.46
CA ASP A 27 1.52 1.56 -0.73
C ASP A 27 2.98 1.45 -0.25
N GLY A 28 3.25 0.60 0.74
CA GLY A 28 4.59 0.31 1.26
C GLY A 28 5.35 -0.80 0.52
N SER A 29 4.68 -1.56 -0.35
CA SER A 29 5.23 -2.76 -0.99
C SER A 29 5.38 -2.63 -2.50
N VAL A 30 5.37 -1.40 -3.02
CA VAL A 30 5.55 -1.14 -4.45
C VAL A 30 6.98 -1.40 -4.86
N ARG A 31 7.17 -2.11 -5.98
CA ARG A 31 8.49 -2.34 -6.57
C ARG A 31 9.18 -1.02 -6.88
N PHE A 32 10.45 -0.88 -6.50
CA PHE A 32 11.24 0.30 -6.82
C PHE A 32 11.36 0.58 -8.32
N SER A 33 11.39 -0.46 -9.15
CA SER A 33 11.36 -0.34 -10.61
C SER A 33 10.05 0.26 -11.12
N THR A 34 8.92 -0.18 -10.56
CA THR A 34 7.59 0.35 -10.90
C THR A 34 7.45 1.80 -10.46
N LEU A 35 7.90 2.14 -9.25
CA LEU A 35 7.95 3.53 -8.79
C LEU A 35 8.81 4.41 -9.71
N LEU A 36 9.97 3.91 -10.15
CA LEU A 36 10.87 4.66 -11.04
C LEU A 36 10.18 4.94 -12.38
N GLU A 37 9.62 3.89 -12.99
CA GLU A 37 8.90 3.98 -14.27
C GLU A 37 7.75 4.98 -14.19
N LEU A 38 6.88 4.86 -13.18
CA LEU A 38 5.76 5.76 -12.95
C LEU A 38 6.22 7.20 -12.66
N SER A 39 7.28 7.38 -11.86
CA SER A 39 7.80 8.71 -11.51
C SER A 39 8.32 9.45 -12.74
N LEU A 40 9.02 8.76 -13.64
CA LEU A 40 9.56 9.32 -14.87
C LEU A 40 8.45 9.58 -15.88
N GLY A 41 7.53 8.63 -16.05
CA GLY A 41 6.40 8.74 -16.98
C GLY A 41 5.45 9.88 -16.64
N LYS A 42 5.24 10.17 -15.35
CA LYS A 42 4.37 11.25 -14.88
C LYS A 42 5.07 12.60 -14.68
N GLY A 43 6.39 12.65 -14.81
CA GLY A 43 7.17 13.86 -14.50
C GLY A 43 7.12 14.24 -13.02
N VAL A 44 7.03 13.25 -12.11
CA VAL A 44 7.03 13.42 -10.65
C VAL A 44 8.30 12.77 -10.07
N PRO A 45 9.51 13.32 -10.34
CA PRO A 45 10.75 12.65 -9.99
C PRO A 45 10.96 12.62 -8.46
N ILE A 46 11.27 11.44 -7.93
CA ILE A 46 11.64 11.28 -6.51
C ILE A 46 13.11 11.64 -6.35
N LYS A 47 13.41 12.80 -5.76
CA LYS A 47 14.78 13.27 -5.44
C LYS A 47 15.79 13.14 -6.60
N GLY A 48 15.33 13.28 -7.85
CA GLY A 48 16.17 13.17 -9.04
C GLY A 48 16.61 11.73 -9.40
N ALA A 49 15.93 10.71 -8.87
CA ALA A 49 16.24 9.32 -9.16
C ALA A 49 16.04 8.98 -10.65
N VAL A 50 17.05 8.31 -11.24
CA VAL A 50 17.00 7.80 -12.62
C VAL A 50 17.33 6.31 -12.70
N THR A 51 17.71 5.70 -11.58
CA THR A 51 17.95 4.26 -11.44
C THR A 51 17.22 3.68 -10.23
N VAL A 52 17.04 2.36 -10.21
CA VAL A 52 16.45 1.65 -9.06
C VAL A 52 17.29 1.85 -7.79
N GLU A 53 18.61 1.95 -7.91
CA GLU A 53 19.49 2.20 -6.76
C GLU A 53 19.34 3.64 -6.22
N ASP A 54 19.04 4.62 -7.07
CA ASP A 54 18.66 5.96 -6.61
C ASP A 54 17.34 5.93 -5.82
N MET A 55 16.34 5.19 -6.31
CA MET A 55 15.05 5.03 -5.62
C MET A 55 15.22 4.41 -4.24
N LYS A 56 16.03 3.35 -4.14
CA LYS A 56 16.37 2.72 -2.85
C LYS A 56 17.04 3.72 -1.91
N ARG A 57 18.04 4.46 -2.38
CA ARG A 57 18.70 5.51 -1.57
C ARG A 57 17.74 6.60 -1.09
N ALA A 58 16.74 6.93 -1.91
CA ALA A 58 15.78 7.98 -1.61
C ALA A 58 14.71 7.56 -0.60
N LEU A 59 14.32 6.28 -0.60
CA LEU A 59 13.14 5.75 0.10
C LEU A 59 13.45 4.80 1.26
N ILE A 60 14.63 4.16 1.29
CA ILE A 60 15.00 3.23 2.37
C ILE A 60 15.62 4.01 3.53
N THR A 61 15.10 3.74 4.73
CA THR A 61 15.74 4.20 5.97
C THR A 61 16.87 3.24 6.35
N HIS A 62 18.12 3.71 6.30
CA HIS A 62 19.32 2.87 6.49
C HIS A 62 19.85 2.83 7.92
N GLU A 63 19.45 3.77 8.76
CA GLU A 63 19.90 3.87 10.15
C GLU A 63 18.73 3.58 11.10
N PRO A 64 18.98 3.05 12.32
CA PRO A 64 17.94 2.95 13.34
C PRO A 64 17.26 4.31 13.52
N ALA A 65 15.97 4.37 13.23
CA ALA A 65 15.19 5.57 13.31
C ALA A 65 13.85 5.28 13.98
N ASN A 66 13.08 6.34 14.26
CA ASN A 66 11.71 6.19 14.74
C ASN A 66 10.74 5.95 13.57
N LEU A 67 9.51 5.55 13.91
CA LEU A 67 8.45 5.30 12.93
C LEU A 67 8.19 6.52 12.04
N ALA A 68 8.20 7.73 12.60
CA ALA A 68 8.01 8.97 11.85
C ALA A 68 9.03 9.11 10.70
N LYS A 69 10.30 8.75 10.94
CA LYS A 69 11.35 8.81 9.91
C LYS A 69 11.10 7.85 8.76
N VAL A 70 10.59 6.65 9.04
CA VAL A 70 10.22 5.67 8.00
C VAL A 70 9.05 6.20 7.16
N LEU A 71 8.09 6.86 7.81
CA LEU A 71 6.90 7.41 7.15
C LEU A 71 7.22 8.60 6.22
N GLU A 72 8.34 9.31 6.38
CA GLU A 72 8.77 10.36 5.43
C GLU A 72 8.93 9.84 3.98
N ALA A 73 9.20 8.54 3.79
CA ALA A 73 9.26 7.96 2.46
C ALA A 73 7.89 7.97 1.74
N PHE A 74 6.79 7.93 2.50
CA PHE A 74 5.43 7.95 1.96
C PHE A 74 5.09 9.29 1.30
N ASP A 75 5.61 10.41 1.85
CA ASP A 75 5.46 11.74 1.25
C ASP A 75 6.07 11.84 -0.16
N LEU A 76 7.06 10.98 -0.45
CA LEU A 76 7.75 10.94 -1.74
C LEU A 76 7.09 9.96 -2.72
N LEU A 77 6.68 8.77 -2.25
CA LEU A 77 6.15 7.73 -3.12
C LEU A 77 4.66 7.90 -3.44
N LEU A 78 3.84 8.40 -2.49
CA LEU A 78 2.39 8.51 -2.71
C LEU A 78 2.03 9.43 -3.88
N PRO A 79 2.68 10.59 -4.11
CA PRO A 79 2.42 11.41 -5.28
C PRO A 79 2.64 10.72 -6.63
N VAL A 80 3.46 9.67 -6.68
CA VAL A 80 3.71 8.89 -7.91
C VAL A 80 2.54 7.96 -8.24
N ILE A 81 1.78 7.51 -7.24
CA ILE A 81 0.73 6.50 -7.38
C ILE A 81 -0.67 7.12 -7.34
N ARG A 82 -0.92 8.04 -6.41
CA ARG A 82 -2.26 8.56 -6.11
C ARG A 82 -2.93 9.22 -7.31
N GLY A 83 -4.25 9.08 -7.39
CA GLY A 83 -5.07 9.62 -8.48
C GLY A 83 -5.01 8.83 -9.78
N ASP A 84 -4.17 7.80 -9.88
CA ASP A 84 -4.02 6.98 -11.08
C ASP A 84 -4.49 5.55 -10.82
N ALA A 85 -5.69 5.24 -11.34
CA ALA A 85 -6.32 3.94 -11.17
C ALA A 85 -5.53 2.80 -11.85
N GLU A 86 -4.83 3.07 -12.95
CA GLU A 86 -4.04 2.07 -13.66
C GLU A 86 -2.76 1.74 -12.87
N ALA A 87 -2.11 2.75 -12.31
CA ALA A 87 -0.98 2.54 -11.41
C ALA A 87 -1.40 1.76 -10.15
N ILE A 88 -2.54 2.10 -9.55
CA ILE A 88 -3.08 1.40 -8.36
C ILE A 88 -3.41 -0.07 -8.68
N GLU A 89 -4.07 -0.33 -9.81
CA GLU A 89 -4.35 -1.69 -10.27
C GLU A 89 -3.06 -2.47 -10.50
N ARG A 90 -2.06 -1.85 -11.15
CA ARG A 90 -0.76 -2.47 -11.42
C ARG A 90 -0.06 -2.89 -10.13
N ILE A 91 0.05 -2.01 -9.14
CA ILE A 91 0.77 -2.35 -7.90
C ILE A 91 0.06 -3.44 -7.09
N ALA A 92 -1.27 -3.52 -7.17
CA ALA A 92 -2.05 -4.59 -6.55
C ALA A 92 -1.82 -5.94 -7.25
N TYR A 93 -1.73 -5.94 -8.59
CA TYR A 93 -1.36 -7.13 -9.36
C TYR A 93 0.07 -7.57 -9.06
N GLU A 94 1.04 -6.65 -9.07
CA GLU A 94 2.46 -6.94 -8.77
C GLU A 94 2.65 -7.47 -7.35
N MET A 95 1.87 -6.97 -6.38
CA MET A 95 1.85 -7.53 -5.03
C MET A 95 1.44 -9.00 -5.03
N CYS A 96 0.43 -9.41 -5.80
CA CYS A 96 0.05 -10.83 -5.89
C CYS A 96 1.19 -11.70 -6.43
N GLU A 97 1.89 -11.20 -7.46
CA GLU A 97 3.06 -11.87 -8.04
C GLU A 97 4.16 -12.08 -6.99
N ASP A 98 4.51 -11.01 -6.27
CA ASP A 98 5.56 -11.04 -5.25
C ASP A 98 5.18 -11.96 -4.08
N GLN A 99 3.92 -11.95 -3.67
CA GLN A 99 3.41 -12.81 -2.60
C GLN A 99 3.44 -14.29 -2.99
N ALA A 100 3.00 -14.62 -4.20
CA ALA A 100 3.07 -15.99 -4.72
C ALA A 100 4.53 -16.47 -4.81
N ALA A 101 5.45 -15.63 -5.27
CA ALA A 101 6.88 -15.93 -5.32
C ALA A 101 7.50 -16.18 -3.94
N ASN A 102 6.93 -15.58 -2.88
CA ASN A 102 7.31 -15.80 -1.49
C ASN A 102 6.64 -17.03 -0.84
N GLY A 103 5.87 -17.81 -1.60
CA GLY A 103 5.15 -18.99 -1.10
C GLY A 103 3.91 -18.64 -0.27
N VAL A 104 3.41 -17.41 -0.39
CA VAL A 104 2.19 -16.96 0.28
C VAL A 104 0.98 -17.45 -0.52
N ILE A 105 0.07 -18.14 0.17
CA ILE A 105 -1.18 -18.65 -0.42
C ILE A 105 -2.38 -17.75 -0.13
N TYR A 106 -2.29 -16.93 0.92
CA TYR A 106 -3.30 -15.95 1.29
C TYR A 106 -2.66 -14.71 1.91
N PHE A 107 -3.08 -13.52 1.47
CA PHE A 107 -2.69 -12.28 2.12
C PHE A 107 -3.83 -11.26 2.21
N GLU A 108 -3.70 -10.37 3.19
CA GLU A 108 -4.56 -9.21 3.39
C GLU A 108 -3.75 -7.93 3.19
N GLY A 109 -3.88 -7.33 2.00
CA GLY A 109 -3.23 -6.07 1.64
C GLY A 109 -3.98 -4.89 2.25
N ARG A 110 -3.29 -4.10 3.07
CA ARG A 110 -3.86 -2.94 3.78
C ARG A 110 -3.40 -1.61 3.16
N TYR A 111 -4.30 -0.63 3.09
CA TYR A 111 -4.01 0.70 2.54
C TYR A 111 -5.07 1.71 2.97
N SER A 112 -4.77 3.01 2.89
CA SER A 112 -5.78 4.06 3.00
C SER A 112 -6.27 4.46 1.60
N PRO A 113 -7.54 4.17 1.23
CA PRO A 113 -8.08 4.61 -0.05
C PRO A 113 -8.00 6.12 -0.24
N GLN A 114 -8.16 6.88 0.84
CA GLN A 114 -8.17 8.35 0.82
C GLN A 114 -6.78 8.94 0.52
N LEU A 115 -5.70 8.29 0.94
CA LEU A 115 -4.33 8.71 0.59
C LEU A 115 -3.95 8.42 -0.87
N LEU A 116 -4.64 7.48 -1.51
CA LEU A 116 -4.46 7.13 -2.92
C LEU A 116 -5.36 7.94 -3.86
N VAL A 117 -6.21 8.81 -3.33
CA VAL A 117 -6.91 9.85 -4.10
C VAL A 117 -5.99 11.07 -4.27
N ALA A 118 -6.07 11.76 -5.41
CA ALA A 118 -5.33 13.00 -5.62
C ALA A 118 -5.84 14.13 -4.69
N PRO A 119 -4.97 14.98 -4.11
CA PRO A 119 -5.40 16.11 -3.30
C PRO A 119 -6.34 17.03 -4.06
N GLY A 120 -7.36 17.54 -3.37
CA GLY A 120 -8.37 18.43 -3.96
C GLY A 120 -9.49 17.71 -4.74
N GLY A 121 -9.45 16.38 -4.85
CA GLY A 121 -10.39 15.64 -5.71
C GLY A 121 -10.27 16.09 -7.17
N GLU A 122 -9.11 16.65 -7.55
CA GLU A 122 -8.93 17.26 -8.86
C GLU A 122 -8.68 16.21 -9.93
N VAL A 123 -9.34 16.46 -11.06
CA VAL A 123 -9.19 15.74 -12.32
C VAL A 123 -7.71 15.71 -12.69
N VAL A 124 -7.08 14.55 -12.52
CA VAL A 124 -5.89 14.26 -13.33
C VAL A 124 -6.37 14.18 -14.78
N ASN A 125 -5.98 15.17 -15.58
CA ASN A 125 -6.14 15.11 -17.04
C ASN A 125 -5.21 14.01 -17.57
N LEU A 126 -5.59 12.75 -17.33
CA LEU A 126 -5.22 11.68 -18.22
C LEU A 126 -6.18 11.79 -19.42
N PRO A 127 -5.69 11.61 -20.66
CA PRO A 127 -6.46 11.89 -21.88
C PRO A 127 -7.76 11.08 -22.03
N PHE A 128 -8.12 10.21 -21.07
CA PHE A 128 -9.24 9.28 -21.15
C PHE A 128 -10.09 9.12 -19.87
N THR A 129 -9.86 9.85 -18.78
CA THR A 129 -10.68 9.73 -17.54
C THR A 129 -11.50 10.99 -17.25
N PHE A 130 -12.82 10.86 -17.34
CA PHE A 130 -13.78 11.96 -17.27
C PHE A 130 -14.17 12.39 -15.84
N TYR A 131 -13.67 11.73 -14.78
CA TYR A 131 -14.00 12.04 -13.39
C TYR A 131 -12.81 11.79 -12.45
N PRO A 132 -12.70 12.55 -11.34
CA PRO A 132 -11.66 12.31 -10.34
C PRO A 132 -11.85 10.94 -9.67
N LEU A 133 -10.73 10.26 -9.40
CA LEU A 133 -10.72 8.97 -8.73
C LEU A 133 -11.26 9.11 -7.29
N THR A 134 -12.32 8.39 -6.95
CA THR A 134 -12.90 8.38 -5.60
C THR A 134 -12.24 7.31 -4.73
N SER A 135 -12.44 7.37 -3.41
CA SER A 135 -11.96 6.33 -2.48
C SER A 135 -12.56 4.95 -2.79
N THR A 136 -13.82 4.88 -3.21
CA THR A 136 -14.41 3.63 -3.75
C THR A 136 -13.71 3.19 -5.04
N GLY A 137 -13.42 4.11 -5.96
CA GLY A 137 -12.73 3.80 -7.21
C GLY A 137 -11.30 3.28 -6.99
N VAL A 138 -10.61 3.73 -5.93
CA VAL A 138 -9.34 3.13 -5.49
C VAL A 138 -9.55 1.66 -5.12
N VAL A 139 -10.56 1.35 -4.31
CA VAL A 139 -10.86 -0.04 -3.89
C VAL A 139 -11.19 -0.91 -5.10
N GLU A 140 -11.96 -0.39 -6.06
CA GLU A 140 -12.23 -1.09 -7.32
C GLU A 140 -10.96 -1.36 -8.13
N ALA A 141 -10.03 -0.40 -8.21
CA ALA A 141 -8.76 -0.58 -8.89
C ALA A 141 -7.89 -1.64 -8.22
N VAL A 142 -7.79 -1.60 -6.89
CA VAL A 142 -7.08 -2.65 -6.12
C VAL A 142 -7.74 -4.01 -6.36
N LYS A 143 -9.07 -4.09 -6.33
CA LYS A 143 -9.80 -5.33 -6.58
C LYS A 143 -9.53 -5.89 -7.97
N ARG A 144 -9.50 -5.07 -9.01
CA ARG A 144 -9.13 -5.54 -10.37
C ARG A 144 -7.71 -6.11 -10.41
N GLY A 145 -6.76 -5.46 -9.75
CA GLY A 145 -5.37 -5.92 -9.67
C GLY A 145 -5.26 -7.24 -8.92
N PHE A 146 -5.93 -7.34 -7.77
CA PHE A 146 -6.01 -8.58 -7.00
C PHE A 146 -6.70 -9.70 -7.78
N ASP A 147 -7.85 -9.48 -8.40
CA ASP A 147 -8.54 -10.53 -9.16
C ASP A 147 -7.68 -11.11 -10.28
N ARG A 148 -6.97 -10.24 -11.02
CA ARG A 148 -6.01 -10.67 -12.03
C ARG A 148 -4.86 -11.45 -11.43
N GLY A 149 -4.27 -10.94 -10.34
CA GLY A 149 -3.16 -11.60 -9.67
C GLY A 149 -3.54 -12.94 -9.02
N GLU A 150 -4.73 -13.04 -8.45
CA GLU A 150 -5.27 -14.31 -7.93
C GLU A 150 -5.39 -15.36 -9.05
N ALA A 151 -5.89 -14.94 -10.23
CA ALA A 151 -6.08 -15.81 -11.38
C ALA A 151 -4.74 -16.27 -11.97
N ASP A 152 -3.76 -15.37 -12.10
CA ASP A 152 -2.49 -15.65 -12.76
C ASP A 152 -1.49 -16.38 -11.86
N PHE A 153 -1.52 -16.12 -10.54
CA PHE A 153 -0.49 -16.61 -9.61
C PHE A 153 -1.01 -17.60 -8.56
N GLY A 154 -2.33 -17.84 -8.47
CA GLY A 154 -2.91 -18.82 -7.55
C GLY A 154 -2.84 -18.43 -6.06
N VAL A 155 -2.61 -17.15 -5.76
CA VAL A 155 -2.71 -16.57 -4.41
C VAL A 155 -4.13 -16.08 -4.13
N LYS A 156 -4.54 -16.00 -2.88
CA LYS A 156 -5.81 -15.39 -2.45
C LYS A 156 -5.53 -14.04 -1.78
N ALA A 157 -6.13 -12.95 -2.26
CA ALA A 157 -5.84 -11.58 -1.84
C ALA A 157 -7.10 -10.87 -1.33
N ARG A 158 -7.06 -10.26 -0.14
CA ARG A 158 -8.16 -9.44 0.40
C ARG A 158 -7.67 -8.06 0.80
N SER A 159 -8.59 -7.11 0.90
CA SER A 159 -8.27 -5.74 1.29
C SER A 159 -8.65 -5.46 2.73
N ILE A 160 -7.79 -4.70 3.41
CA ILE A 160 -8.09 -4.02 4.67
C ILE A 160 -7.97 -2.53 4.41
N VAL A 161 -8.97 -1.74 4.85
CA VAL A 161 -8.95 -0.29 4.66
C VAL A 161 -8.51 0.41 5.95
N CYS A 162 -7.54 1.30 5.83
CA CYS A 162 -6.89 1.93 6.98
C CYS A 162 -7.45 3.34 7.24
N CYS A 163 -7.88 3.58 8.48
CA CYS A 163 -7.84 4.90 9.08
C CYS A 163 -6.38 5.31 9.32
N ILE A 164 -6.07 6.59 9.13
CA ILE A 164 -4.72 7.13 9.33
C ILE A 164 -4.75 8.10 10.49
N ARG A 165 -3.89 7.90 11.49
CA ARG A 165 -3.75 8.83 12.62
C ARG A 165 -3.38 10.22 12.11
N GLY A 166 -4.07 11.23 12.64
CA GLY A 166 -3.97 12.62 12.17
C GLY A 166 -4.88 12.96 10.97
N LEU A 167 -5.58 11.98 10.38
CA LEU A 167 -6.54 12.18 9.28
C LEU A 167 -7.95 11.67 9.67
N HIS A 168 -8.38 11.99 10.88
CA HIS A 168 -9.66 11.53 11.47
C HIS A 168 -10.90 11.96 10.67
N GLN A 169 -10.79 13.04 9.87
CA GLN A 169 -11.86 13.48 8.98
C GLN A 169 -12.29 12.43 7.94
N TYR A 170 -11.48 11.39 7.72
CA TYR A 170 -11.80 10.29 6.80
C TYR A 170 -12.41 9.06 7.47
N ALA A 171 -12.53 9.01 8.80
CA ALA A 171 -12.96 7.81 9.53
C ALA A 171 -14.34 7.30 9.06
N ASP A 172 -15.32 8.21 8.89
CA ASP A 172 -16.66 7.87 8.40
C ASP A 172 -16.62 7.28 6.98
N ASP A 173 -15.76 7.83 6.10
CA ASP A 173 -15.62 7.32 4.73
C ASP A 173 -14.94 5.94 4.71
N VAL A 174 -13.95 5.70 5.58
CA VAL A 174 -13.33 4.37 5.75
C VAL A 174 -14.36 3.36 6.22
N LEU A 175 -15.19 3.70 7.22
CA LEU A 175 -16.24 2.82 7.71
C LEU A 175 -17.31 2.56 6.64
N ARG A 176 -17.70 3.59 5.88
CA ARG A 176 -18.61 3.45 4.72
C ARG A 176 -18.03 2.49 3.68
N ILE A 177 -16.75 2.62 3.32
CA ILE A 177 -16.09 1.70 2.38
C ILE A 177 -16.08 0.27 2.94
N ALA A 178 -15.69 0.08 4.20
CA ALA A 178 -15.64 -1.25 4.81
C ALA A 178 -17.01 -1.93 4.89
N THR A 179 -18.09 -1.14 5.00
CA THR A 179 -19.46 -1.65 5.07
C THR A 179 -20.07 -1.92 3.70
N GLU A 180 -19.90 -0.99 2.74
CA GLU A 180 -20.50 -1.04 1.41
C GLU A 180 -19.68 -1.87 0.41
N CYS A 181 -18.35 -1.86 0.52
CA CYS A 181 -17.43 -2.49 -0.45
C CYS A 181 -17.02 -3.92 -0.07
N LYS A 182 -17.73 -4.61 0.83
CA LYS A 182 -17.46 -6.01 1.18
C LYS A 182 -17.45 -6.94 -0.03
N HIS A 183 -18.34 -6.67 -0.99
CA HIS A 183 -18.44 -7.41 -2.26
C HIS A 183 -17.19 -7.25 -3.15
N LEU A 184 -16.38 -6.20 -2.92
CA LEU A 184 -15.08 -5.98 -3.55
C LEU A 184 -13.93 -6.64 -2.78
N GLY A 185 -14.21 -7.49 -1.78
CA GLY A 185 -13.17 -8.21 -1.04
C GLY A 185 -12.51 -7.41 0.10
N VAL A 186 -13.15 -6.32 0.55
CA VAL A 186 -12.79 -5.63 1.80
C VAL A 186 -13.26 -6.48 2.99
N VAL A 187 -12.34 -6.86 3.87
CA VAL A 187 -12.60 -7.81 4.97
C VAL A 187 -12.42 -7.23 6.37
N ALA A 188 -11.71 -6.12 6.51
CA ALA A 188 -11.50 -5.46 7.81
C ALA A 188 -11.19 -3.96 7.68
N VAL A 189 -11.16 -3.30 8.83
CA VAL A 189 -10.65 -1.94 9.03
C VAL A 189 -9.40 -2.02 9.90
N ASP A 190 -8.45 -1.10 9.68
CA ASP A 190 -7.22 -0.96 10.46
C ASP A 190 -6.97 0.51 10.85
N VAL A 191 -6.07 0.74 11.79
CA VAL A 191 -5.55 2.07 12.15
C VAL A 191 -4.05 2.09 11.98
N ALA A 192 -3.58 2.91 11.05
CA ALA A 192 -2.16 3.07 10.72
C ALA A 192 -1.71 4.53 10.87
N GLY A 193 -0.45 4.81 10.52
CA GLY A 193 0.17 6.12 10.66
C GLY A 193 1.17 6.19 11.82
N SER A 194 1.66 7.40 12.12
CA SER A 194 2.69 7.58 13.15
C SER A 194 2.11 7.34 14.54
N ALA A 195 2.88 6.63 15.37
CA ALA A 195 2.59 6.34 16.76
C ALA A 195 3.70 6.89 17.66
N HIS A 196 3.35 7.44 18.82
CA HIS A 196 4.28 7.92 19.85
C HIS A 196 4.76 6.81 20.80
N GLY A 197 4.24 5.58 20.71
CA GLY A 197 4.69 4.43 21.50
C GLY A 197 3.65 3.33 21.68
N ALA A 198 3.98 2.31 22.50
CA ALA A 198 3.10 1.16 22.76
C ALA A 198 1.88 1.48 23.65
N ASP A 199 1.96 2.51 24.48
CA ASP A 199 0.90 2.93 25.42
C ASP A 199 0.05 4.09 24.87
N GLU A 200 -0.01 4.24 23.55
CA GLU A 200 -0.62 5.41 22.94
C GLU A 200 -2.15 5.34 22.91
N GLN A 201 -2.78 6.47 23.22
CA GLN A 201 -4.23 6.65 23.12
C GLN A 201 -4.60 7.09 21.70
N TYR A 202 -5.66 6.49 21.15
CA TYR A 202 -6.23 6.89 19.85
C TYR A 202 -7.27 8.00 20.05
N GLU A 203 -7.46 8.85 19.03
CA GLU A 203 -8.51 9.88 19.06
C GLU A 203 -9.89 9.25 19.26
N PRO A 204 -10.81 9.86 20.03
CA PRO A 204 -12.11 9.27 20.38
C PRO A 204 -12.93 8.81 19.16
N GLU A 205 -12.88 9.53 18.05
CA GLU A 205 -13.59 9.20 16.80
C GLU A 205 -13.07 7.88 16.21
N VAL A 206 -11.75 7.65 16.30
CA VAL A 206 -11.13 6.40 15.84
C VAL A 206 -11.50 5.25 16.78
N VAL A 207 -11.51 5.48 18.10
CA VAL A 207 -11.91 4.47 19.09
C VAL A 207 -13.37 4.08 18.90
N HIS A 208 -14.26 5.03 18.62
CA HIS A 208 -15.70 4.76 18.45
C HIS A 208 -16.05 3.91 17.23
N MET A 209 -15.15 3.87 16.23
CA MET A 209 -15.32 3.06 15.03
C MET A 209 -15.16 1.56 15.27
N PHE A 210 -14.41 1.16 16.31
CA PHE A 210 -14.17 -0.24 16.69
C PHE A 210 -15.12 -0.70 17.79
#